data_AF-A0A9Q2FKB7-F1
#
_entry.id   AF-A0A9Q2FKB7-F1
#
_cell.length_a   1.000
_cell.length_b   1.000
_cell.length_c   1.000
_cell.angle_alpha   90.00
_cell.angle_beta   90.00
_cell.angle_gamma   90.00
#
_symmetry.space_group_name_H-M   'P 1'
#
loop_
_entity.id
_entity.type
_entity.pdbx_description
1 polymer ?
#
loop_
_entity_poly.entity_id
_entity_poly.type
_entity_poly.pdbx_seq_one_letter_code
_entity_poly.pdbx_strand_id
1 'polypeptide(L)'
;MTSMTAFRLFAFLPVAASVGLLAAPLLAQAHPGQSAPSRAGLHGDHGPGDMPPPFPPGITLTDAQKAQVHTIFKQAHEDMKAQHEKLKALRDKIRTELSAEGDLNRSLLADLTRQESELHMLEAQARLATQEKLHDVLTPEQRRQANATMEKIRSLHEQLDAIMGHLPEDGPPPAP
;
A
#
# COMPACT_ATOMS: atom_id res chain seq x y z
N MET A 1 -42.17 28.86 25.81
CA MET A 1 -42.02 27.85 26.89
C MET A 1 -40.77 27.03 26.57
N THR A 2 -39.60 27.50 27.00
CA THR A 2 -38.82 26.96 28.15
C THR A 2 -38.42 25.48 27.94
N SER A 3 -37.17 25.21 27.54
CA SER A 3 -36.02 24.86 28.41
C SER A 3 -35.83 23.30 28.39
N MET A 4 -34.68 22.62 28.49
CA MET A 4 -33.33 22.91 28.98
C MET A 4 -32.27 22.00 28.32
N THR A 5 -31.07 22.57 28.24
CA THR A 5 -29.71 22.03 28.19
C THR A 5 -29.41 20.81 29.06
N ALA A 6 -28.45 19.97 28.63
CA ALA A 6 -27.52 19.28 29.53
C ALA A 6 -26.21 18.90 28.82
N PHE A 7 -25.26 19.84 28.80
CA PHE A 7 -23.83 19.57 28.60
C PHE A 7 -23.30 18.82 29.83
N ARG A 8 -22.59 17.70 29.64
CA ARG A 8 -21.79 17.08 30.71
C ARG A 8 -20.31 17.18 30.37
N LEU A 9 -19.67 18.14 31.03
CA LEU A 9 -18.22 18.25 31.22
C LEU A 9 -17.74 17.07 32.05
N PHE A 10 -16.75 16.32 31.57
CA PHE A 10 -15.89 15.52 32.43
C PHE A 10 -14.46 16.04 32.33
N ALA A 11 -13.94 16.38 33.51
CA ALA A 11 -12.72 17.12 33.74
C ALA A 11 -11.46 16.27 33.49
N PHE A 12 -10.44 16.94 32.96
CA PHE A 12 -9.05 16.52 32.95
C PHE A 12 -8.47 16.50 34.37
N LEU A 13 -7.69 15.47 34.70
CA LEU A 13 -6.68 15.50 35.77
C LEU A 13 -5.36 14.92 35.22
N PRO A 14 -4.27 15.69 35.13
CA PRO A 14 -2.93 15.16 34.92
C PRO A 14 -2.20 15.03 36.26
N VAL A 15 -1.60 13.86 36.54
CA VAL A 15 -0.71 13.68 37.70
C VAL A 15 0.67 13.20 37.25
N ALA A 16 1.58 14.16 37.33
CA ALA A 16 2.96 14.13 37.83
C ALA A 16 3.96 13.04 37.39
N ALA A 17 5.00 13.57 36.76
CA ALA A 17 6.38 13.11 36.59
C ALA A 17 6.99 12.26 37.72
N SER A 18 7.91 11.38 37.31
CA SER A 18 9.04 10.92 38.13
C SER A 18 10.26 10.75 37.22
N VAL A 19 11.19 11.70 37.31
CA VAL A 19 12.56 11.59 36.79
C VAL A 19 13.38 10.82 37.82
N GLY A 20 14.06 9.76 37.38
CA GLY A 20 14.92 8.93 38.22
C GLY A 20 16.19 8.51 37.46
N LEU A 21 17.26 9.22 37.76
CA LEU A 21 18.65 9.08 37.33
C LEU A 21 19.24 7.68 37.63
N LEU A 22 20.13 7.16 36.77
CA LEU A 22 21.41 6.54 37.15
C LEU A 22 22.21 6.11 35.90
N ALA A 23 23.39 6.71 35.75
CA ALA A 23 24.41 6.34 34.79
C ALA A 23 25.46 5.46 35.48
N ALA A 24 25.90 4.39 34.81
CA ALA A 24 27.20 3.77 35.02
C ALA A 24 27.62 3.00 33.74
N PRO A 25 28.85 3.18 33.23
CA PRO A 25 29.32 2.53 32.01
C PRO A 25 29.88 1.14 32.34
N LEU A 26 29.46 0.11 31.61
CA LEU A 26 30.11 -1.20 31.64
C LEU A 26 30.85 -1.44 30.32
N LEU A 27 32.09 -1.87 30.53
CA LEU A 27 33.16 -2.02 29.56
C LEU A 27 32.86 -3.06 28.49
N ALA A 28 33.46 -2.80 27.34
CA ALA A 28 33.50 -3.63 26.15
C ALA A 28 33.84 -5.10 26.44
N GLN A 29 33.01 -6.01 25.92
CA GLN A 29 33.37 -7.39 25.63
C GLN A 29 33.23 -7.57 24.12
N ALA A 30 34.36 -7.49 23.42
CA ALA A 30 34.47 -7.80 22.01
C ALA A 30 34.24 -9.29 21.79
N HIS A 31 33.11 -9.65 21.17
CA HIS A 31 32.91 -10.96 20.57
C HIS A 31 33.26 -10.88 19.08
N PRO A 32 34.19 -11.71 18.55
CA PRO A 32 34.44 -11.79 17.13
C PRO A 32 33.34 -12.66 16.51
N GLY A 33 32.26 -12.00 16.12
CA GLY A 33 31.14 -12.58 15.41
C GLY A 33 30.53 -11.53 14.50
N GLN A 34 31.36 -10.94 13.63
CA GLN A 34 30.88 -10.12 12.51
C GLN A 34 30.14 -11.04 11.54
N SER A 35 28.87 -11.33 11.83
CA SER A 35 27.88 -11.41 10.77
C SER A 35 27.87 -10.03 10.13
N ALA A 36 28.50 -9.94 8.96
CA ALA A 36 28.40 -8.77 8.10
C ALA A 36 26.93 -8.33 8.06
N PRO A 37 26.61 -7.04 8.13
CA PRO A 37 25.29 -6.59 7.74
C PRO A 37 25.16 -6.99 6.28
N SER A 38 24.40 -8.06 6.02
CA SER A 38 23.85 -8.31 4.70
C SER A 38 23.30 -6.97 4.25
N ARG A 39 23.88 -6.45 3.18
CA ARG A 39 23.42 -5.25 2.48
C ARG A 39 22.01 -5.58 2.00
N ALA A 40 21.05 -5.44 2.91
CA ALA A 40 19.64 -5.49 2.61
C ALA A 40 19.44 -4.36 1.61
N GLY A 41 19.05 -4.73 0.39
CA GLY A 41 18.58 -3.77 -0.58
C GLY A 41 17.50 -2.90 0.07
N LEU A 42 17.28 -1.72 -0.51
CA LEU A 42 16.30 -0.75 -0.07
C LEU A 42 14.83 -1.22 -0.23
N HIS A 43 14.58 -2.52 -0.24
CA HIS A 43 13.25 -3.09 -0.09
C HIS A 43 12.95 -3.09 1.40
N GLY A 44 12.38 -1.98 1.87
CA GLY A 44 11.91 -1.84 3.24
C GLY A 44 11.04 -3.05 3.62
N ASP A 45 11.17 -3.44 4.88
CA ASP A 45 10.54 -4.53 5.64
C ASP A 45 8.98 -4.50 5.60
N HIS A 46 8.41 -4.43 4.41
CA HIS A 46 6.98 -4.55 4.18
C HIS A 46 6.70 -6.05 4.11
N GLY A 47 6.08 -6.57 5.16
CA GLY A 47 5.65 -7.96 5.18
C GLY A 47 4.73 -8.24 3.98
N PRO A 48 4.55 -9.52 3.60
CA PRO A 48 3.58 -9.88 2.57
C PRO A 48 2.18 -9.39 2.99
N GLY A 49 1.76 -8.24 2.46
CA GLY A 49 0.48 -7.61 2.77
C GLY A 49 0.52 -6.11 3.08
N ASP A 50 1.68 -5.49 3.29
CA ASP A 50 1.72 -4.05 3.57
C ASP A 50 1.56 -3.24 2.28
N MET A 51 0.33 -2.81 2.04
CA MET A 51 0.03 -1.83 1.00
C MET A 51 0.71 -0.50 1.33
N PRO A 52 1.29 0.20 0.34
CA PRO A 52 1.82 1.53 0.57
C PRO A 52 0.73 2.45 1.14
N PRO A 53 1.09 3.39 2.02
CA PRO A 53 0.12 4.32 2.58
C PRO A 53 -0.61 5.09 1.47
N PRO A 54 -1.90 5.44 1.66
CA PRO A 54 -2.71 6.13 0.65
C PRO A 54 -2.19 7.51 0.26
N PHE A 55 -1.41 8.12 1.14
CA PHE A 55 -0.89 9.47 0.99
C PHE A 55 0.61 9.47 1.24
N PRO A 56 1.35 10.38 0.57
CA PRO A 56 2.79 10.50 0.78
C PRO A 56 3.12 10.90 2.22
N PRO A 57 4.36 10.64 2.67
CA PRO A 57 4.83 11.06 3.98
C PRO A 57 4.61 12.56 4.24
N GLY A 58 4.38 12.93 5.49
CA GLY A 58 4.22 14.34 5.90
C GLY A 58 2.81 14.91 5.74
N ILE A 59 1.85 14.15 5.19
CA ILE A 59 0.43 14.50 5.21
C ILE A 59 -0.18 14.10 6.55
N THR A 60 -0.48 15.09 7.39
CA THR A 60 -1.19 14.89 8.64
C THR A 60 -2.70 14.94 8.39
N LEU A 61 -3.38 13.84 8.67
CA LEU A 61 -4.84 13.73 8.59
C LEU A 61 -5.50 14.09 9.93
N THR A 62 -6.65 14.76 9.87
CA THR A 62 -7.56 14.89 11.02
C THR A 62 -8.21 13.54 11.34
N ASP A 63 -8.77 13.39 12.54
CA ASP A 63 -9.41 12.12 12.92
C ASP A 63 -10.65 11.82 12.07
N ALA A 64 -11.38 12.86 11.63
CA ALA A 64 -12.48 12.71 10.68
C ALA A 64 -12.00 12.17 9.32
N GLN A 65 -10.88 12.71 8.80
CA GLN A 65 -10.28 12.23 7.55
C GLN A 65 -9.79 10.79 7.67
N LYS A 66 -9.15 10.42 8.79
CA LYS A 66 -8.73 9.02 9.05
C LYS A 66 -9.92 8.07 9.04
N ALA A 67 -11.02 8.44 9.69
CA ALA A 67 -12.25 7.63 9.71
C ALA A 67 -12.85 7.45 8.29
N GLN A 68 -12.83 8.51 7.47
CA GLN A 68 -13.25 8.43 6.08
C GLN A 68 -12.36 7.49 5.26
N VAL A 69 -11.03 7.62 5.38
CA VAL A 69 -10.05 6.75 4.70
C VAL A 69 -10.26 5.29 5.06
N HIS A 70 -10.43 4.99 6.35
CA HIS A 70 -10.70 3.63 6.81
C HIS A 70 -12.00 3.07 6.20
N THR A 71 -13.05 3.89 6.14
CA THR A 71 -14.33 3.49 5.53
C THR A 71 -14.18 3.21 4.04
N ILE A 72 -13.46 4.07 3.31
CA ILE A 72 -13.18 3.90 1.88
C ILE A 72 -12.44 2.58 1.64
N PHE A 73 -11.39 2.30 2.42
CA PHE A 73 -10.62 1.06 2.27
C PHE A 73 -11.38 -0.18 2.65
N LYS A 74 -12.22 -0.11 3.70
CA LYS A 74 -13.07 -1.24 4.08
C LYS A 74 -14.02 -1.61 2.93
N GLN A 75 -14.70 -0.63 2.35
CA GLN A 75 -15.59 -0.86 1.22
C GLN A 75 -14.83 -1.40 0.00
N ALA A 76 -13.69 -0.77 -0.34
CA ALA A 76 -12.86 -1.21 -1.45
C ALA A 76 -12.37 -2.67 -1.25
N HIS A 77 -11.99 -3.05 -0.03
CA HIS A 77 -11.58 -4.41 0.27
C HIS A 77 -12.72 -5.43 0.07
N GLU A 78 -13.93 -5.12 0.53
CA GLU A 78 -15.10 -5.98 0.32
C GLU A 78 -15.40 -6.18 -1.17
N ASP A 79 -15.37 -5.10 -1.95
CA ASP A 79 -15.59 -5.13 -3.41
C ASP A 79 -14.48 -5.93 -4.13
N MET A 80 -13.22 -5.69 -3.77
CA MET A 80 -12.06 -6.39 -4.34
C MET A 80 -12.05 -7.88 -4.01
N LYS A 81 -12.45 -8.27 -2.80
CA LYS A 81 -12.52 -9.68 -2.40
C LYS A 81 -13.48 -10.46 -3.31
N ALA A 82 -14.67 -9.92 -3.54
CA ALA A 82 -15.66 -10.55 -4.42
C ALA A 82 -15.15 -10.68 -5.87
N GLN A 83 -14.43 -9.67 -6.38
CA GLN A 83 -13.81 -9.73 -7.70
C GLN A 83 -12.66 -10.75 -7.76
N HIS A 84 -11.83 -10.82 -6.71
CA HIS A 84 -10.73 -11.77 -6.62
C HIS A 84 -11.21 -13.23 -6.64
N GLU A 85 -12.30 -13.54 -5.94
CA GLU A 85 -12.92 -14.87 -5.96
C GLU A 85 -13.41 -15.25 -7.37
N LYS A 86 -14.02 -14.32 -8.10
CA LYS A 86 -14.44 -14.53 -9.50
C LYS A 86 -13.25 -14.76 -10.42
N LEU A 87 -12.20 -13.95 -10.29
CA LEU A 87 -10.98 -14.08 -11.08
C LEU A 87 -10.28 -15.42 -10.80
N LYS A 88 -10.21 -15.82 -9.52
CA LYS A 88 -9.69 -17.13 -9.13
C LYS A 88 -10.47 -18.27 -9.76
N ALA A 89 -11.81 -18.24 -9.67
CA ALA A 89 -12.65 -19.28 -10.25
C ALA A 89 -12.46 -19.39 -11.77
N LEU A 90 -12.31 -18.25 -12.45
CA LEU A 90 -12.05 -18.20 -13.88
C LEU A 90 -10.67 -18.80 -14.23
N ARG A 91 -9.63 -18.44 -13.48
CA ARG A 91 -8.27 -18.99 -13.65
C ARG A 91 -8.23 -20.50 -13.40
N ASP A 92 -9.00 -20.98 -12.42
CA ASP A 92 -9.11 -22.42 -12.15
C ASP A 92 -9.82 -23.15 -13.32
N LYS A 93 -10.83 -22.55 -13.95
CA LYS A 93 -11.44 -23.08 -15.19
C LYS A 93 -10.46 -23.12 -16.34
N ILE A 94 -9.72 -22.04 -16.60
CA ILE A 94 -8.68 -22.01 -17.64
C ILE A 94 -7.66 -23.12 -17.39
N ARG A 95 -7.16 -23.24 -16.15
CA ARG A 95 -6.22 -24.30 -15.78
C ARG A 95 -6.79 -25.70 -16.03
N THR A 96 -8.07 -25.90 -15.71
CA THR A 96 -8.75 -27.19 -15.90
C THR A 96 -8.85 -27.55 -17.38
N GLU A 97 -9.30 -26.61 -18.23
CA GLU A 97 -9.38 -26.81 -19.68
C GLU A 97 -8.01 -27.06 -20.33
N LEU A 98 -6.97 -26.39 -19.84
CA LEU A 98 -5.58 -26.60 -20.30
C LEU A 98 -4.98 -27.94 -19.83
N SER A 99 -5.56 -28.57 -18.82
CA SER A 99 -5.07 -29.83 -18.25
C SER A 99 -5.88 -31.05 -18.71
N ALA A 100 -6.88 -30.86 -19.59
CA ALA A 100 -7.73 -31.94 -20.06
C ALA A 100 -6.95 -32.95 -20.92
N GLU A 101 -7.20 -34.24 -20.70
CA GLU A 101 -6.68 -35.32 -21.54
C GLU A 101 -7.49 -35.35 -22.86
N GLY A 102 -7.14 -34.49 -23.81
CA GLY A 102 -7.82 -34.41 -25.10
C GLY A 102 -7.50 -33.13 -25.88
N ASP A 103 -8.21 -32.93 -26.98
CA ASP A 103 -8.07 -31.71 -27.77
C ASP A 103 -8.52 -30.48 -26.98
N LEU A 104 -7.71 -29.42 -27.02
CA LEU A 104 -8.03 -28.16 -26.36
C LEU A 104 -9.28 -27.51 -26.97
N ASN A 105 -10.24 -27.18 -26.12
CA ASN A 105 -11.37 -26.33 -26.52
C ASN A 105 -10.94 -24.87 -26.62
N ARG A 106 -10.34 -24.51 -27.76
CA ARG A 106 -9.82 -23.15 -28.02
C ARG A 106 -10.91 -22.07 -27.96
N SER A 107 -12.14 -22.39 -28.35
CA SER A 107 -13.26 -21.43 -28.27
C SER A 107 -13.59 -21.09 -26.82
N LEU A 108 -13.68 -22.10 -25.96
CA LEU A 108 -13.93 -21.90 -24.53
C LEU A 108 -12.79 -21.11 -23.87
N LEU A 109 -11.53 -21.43 -24.17
CA LEU A 109 -10.38 -20.68 -23.67
C LEU A 109 -10.41 -19.21 -24.10
N ALA A 110 -10.81 -18.91 -25.34
CA ALA A 110 -10.98 -17.54 -25.82
C ALA A 110 -12.10 -16.80 -25.06
N ASP A 111 -13.23 -17.47 -24.79
CA ASP A 111 -14.33 -16.87 -24.02
C ASP A 111 -13.99 -16.67 -22.54
N LEU A 112 -13.24 -17.59 -21.93
CA LEU A 112 -12.72 -17.43 -20.57
C LEU A 112 -11.74 -16.26 -20.48
N THR A 113 -10.82 -16.14 -21.45
CA THR A 113 -9.87 -15.02 -21.52
C THR A 113 -10.59 -13.68 -21.67
N ARG A 114 -11.66 -13.62 -22.47
CA ARG A 114 -12.50 -12.42 -22.60
C ARG A 114 -13.13 -12.02 -21.27
N GLN A 115 -13.71 -12.98 -20.55
CA GLN A 115 -14.27 -12.74 -19.20
C GLN A 115 -13.20 -12.29 -18.20
N GLU A 116 -11.97 -12.81 -18.29
CA GLU A 116 -10.84 -12.36 -17.44
C GLU A 116 -10.52 -10.89 -17.70
N SER A 117 -10.44 -10.50 -18.99
CA SER A 117 -10.18 -9.12 -19.38
C SER A 117 -11.28 -8.16 -18.90
N GLU A 118 -12.55 -8.56 -18.97
CA GLU A 118 -13.67 -7.77 -18.47
C GLU A 118 -13.57 -7.56 -16.94
N LEU A 119 -13.22 -8.61 -16.19
CA LEU A 119 -13.00 -8.51 -14.75
C LEU A 119 -11.83 -7.57 -14.41
N HIS A 120 -10.73 -7.64 -15.16
CA HIS A 120 -9.60 -6.72 -14.96
C HIS A 120 -9.96 -5.25 -15.24
N MET A 121 -10.81 -5.00 -16.23
CA MET A 121 -11.33 -3.66 -16.49
C MET A 121 -12.19 -3.16 -15.30
N LEU A 122 -13.08 -4.00 -14.78
CA LEU A 122 -13.90 -3.66 -13.61
C LEU A 122 -13.04 -3.40 -12.36
N GLU A 123 -11.98 -4.18 -12.17
CA GLU A 123 -11.03 -3.98 -11.08
C GLU A 123 -10.30 -2.63 -11.22
N ALA A 124 -9.84 -2.29 -12.42
CA ALA A 124 -9.21 -1.00 -12.69
C ALA A 124 -10.15 0.18 -12.42
N GLN A 125 -11.42 0.07 -12.82
CA GLN A 125 -12.44 1.08 -12.55
C GLN A 125 -12.70 1.24 -11.04
N ALA A 126 -12.81 0.14 -10.30
CA ALA A 126 -13.02 0.17 -8.86
C ALA A 126 -11.82 0.77 -8.10
N ARG A 127 -10.59 0.49 -8.54
CA ARG A 127 -9.38 1.13 -8.01
C ARG A 127 -9.39 2.64 -8.28
N LEU A 128 -9.73 3.07 -9.49
CA LEU A 128 -9.83 4.49 -9.84
C LEU A 128 -10.89 5.20 -8.99
N ALA A 129 -12.09 4.64 -8.87
CA ALA A 129 -13.16 5.19 -8.04
C ALA A 129 -12.75 5.30 -6.55
N THR A 130 -11.91 4.37 -6.06
CA THR A 130 -11.34 4.45 -4.71
C THR A 130 -10.33 5.60 -4.59
N GLN A 131 -9.48 5.80 -5.59
CA GLN A 131 -8.53 6.91 -5.64
C GLN A 131 -9.23 8.28 -5.71
N GLU A 132 -10.31 8.39 -6.48
CA GLU A 132 -11.16 9.60 -6.53
C GLU A 132 -11.72 9.94 -5.15
N LYS A 133 -12.27 8.95 -4.44
CA LYS A 133 -12.76 9.14 -3.06
C LYS A 133 -11.63 9.56 -2.11
N LEU A 134 -10.44 8.98 -2.23
CA LEU A 134 -9.28 9.36 -1.40
C LEU A 134 -8.78 10.77 -1.71
N HIS A 135 -8.84 11.21 -2.97
CA HIS A 135 -8.50 12.58 -3.37
C HIS A 135 -9.38 13.60 -2.65
N ASP A 136 -10.67 13.30 -2.50
CA ASP A 136 -11.67 14.19 -1.90
C ASP A 136 -11.59 14.26 -0.37
N VAL A 137 -10.92 13.31 0.28
CA VAL A 137 -10.65 13.38 1.72
C VAL A 137 -9.72 14.54 2.07
N LEU A 138 -8.75 14.83 1.21
CA LEU A 138 -7.73 15.84 1.48
C LEU A 138 -8.26 17.26 1.26
N THR A 139 -7.74 18.23 2.02
CA THR A 139 -7.94 19.65 1.71
C THR A 139 -7.09 20.06 0.50
N PRO A 140 -7.41 21.17 -0.18
CA PRO A 140 -6.56 21.70 -1.25
C PRO A 140 -5.10 21.92 -0.80
N GLU A 141 -4.89 22.37 0.43
CA GLU A 141 -3.57 22.59 1.04
C GLU A 141 -2.81 21.27 1.19
N GLN A 142 -3.46 20.24 1.76
CA GLN A 142 -2.87 18.90 1.91
C GLN A 142 -2.54 18.29 0.54
N ARG A 143 -3.40 18.47 -0.48
CA ARG A 143 -3.11 18.00 -1.85
C ARG A 143 -1.89 18.69 -2.45
N ARG A 144 -1.75 20.01 -2.28
CA ARG A 144 -0.56 20.73 -2.75
C ARG A 144 0.71 20.22 -2.07
N GLN A 145 0.66 19.99 -0.75
CA GLN A 145 1.77 19.40 -0.01
C GLN A 145 2.09 17.97 -0.47
N ALA A 146 1.07 17.16 -0.76
CA ALA A 146 1.23 15.80 -1.22
C ALA A 146 1.94 15.77 -2.58
N ASN A 147 1.50 16.61 -3.52
CA ASN A 147 2.13 16.73 -4.84
C ASN A 147 3.58 17.17 -4.74
N ALA A 148 3.89 18.17 -3.89
CA ALA A 148 5.27 18.62 -3.68
C ALA A 148 6.16 17.50 -3.09
N THR A 149 5.61 16.70 -2.17
CA THR A 149 6.34 15.57 -1.58
C THR A 149 6.58 14.47 -2.61
N MET A 150 5.57 14.13 -3.42
CA MET A 150 5.71 13.15 -4.49
C MET A 150 6.72 13.58 -5.55
N GLU A 151 6.74 14.85 -5.92
CA GLU A 151 7.72 15.39 -6.86
C GLU A 151 9.15 15.27 -6.32
N LYS A 152 9.33 15.54 -5.02
CA LYS A 152 10.62 15.34 -4.35
C LYS A 152 11.02 13.86 -4.33
N ILE A 153 10.09 12.95 -4.03
CA ILE A 153 10.34 11.50 -4.05
C ILE A 153 10.73 11.03 -5.46
N ARG A 154 10.02 11.51 -6.49
CA ARG A 154 10.34 11.21 -7.90
C ARG A 154 11.75 11.67 -8.26
N SER A 155 12.08 12.93 -7.97
CA SER A 155 13.42 13.46 -8.24
C SER A 155 14.52 12.70 -7.50
N LEU A 156 14.27 12.24 -6.27
CA LEU A 156 15.20 11.41 -5.52
C LEU A 156 15.39 10.02 -6.15
N HIS A 157 14.31 9.38 -6.63
CA HIS A 157 14.41 8.11 -7.37
C HIS A 157 15.21 8.28 -8.66
N GLU A 158 14.96 9.33 -9.45
CA GLU A 158 15.71 9.60 -10.68
C GLU A 158 17.21 9.84 -10.40
N GLN A 159 17.54 10.56 -9.33
CA GLN A 159 18.94 10.74 -8.91
C GLN A 159 19.59 9.43 -8.46
N LEU A 160 18.86 8.59 -7.72
CA LEU A 160 19.34 7.27 -7.31
C LEU A 160 19.56 6.37 -8.52
N ASP A 161 18.63 6.34 -9.47
CA ASP A 161 18.76 5.55 -10.70
C ASP A 161 19.96 6.01 -11.54
N ALA A 162 20.21 7.32 -11.62
CA ALA A 162 21.38 7.87 -12.31
C ALA A 162 22.72 7.52 -11.62
N ILE A 163 22.75 7.49 -10.28
CA ILE A 163 23.95 7.16 -9.49
C ILE A 163 24.21 5.66 -9.49
N MET A 164 23.16 4.85 -9.30
CA MET A 164 23.29 3.39 -9.31
C MET A 164 23.68 2.87 -10.68
N GLY A 165 23.42 3.66 -11.74
CA GLY A 165 23.46 3.19 -13.10
C GLY A 165 22.36 2.14 -13.29
N HIS A 166 21.78 2.07 -14.47
CA HIS A 166 21.04 0.86 -14.81
C HIS A 166 22.06 -0.28 -14.73
N LEU A 167 21.96 -1.15 -13.72
CA LEU A 167 22.27 -2.55 -13.98
C LEU A 167 21.49 -2.84 -15.27
N PRO A 168 22.12 -3.35 -16.34
CA PRO A 168 21.34 -3.76 -17.48
C PRO A 168 20.27 -4.69 -16.93
N GLU A 169 19.01 -4.23 -16.95
CA GLU A 169 17.88 -5.13 -16.99
C GLU A 169 18.26 -6.10 -18.10
N ASP A 170 18.42 -7.39 -17.77
CA ASP A 170 18.83 -8.46 -18.67
C ASP A 170 17.77 -8.63 -19.78
N GLY A 171 17.61 -7.61 -20.61
CA GLY A 171 16.93 -7.64 -21.88
C GLY A 171 17.79 -8.46 -22.84
N PRO A 172 17.15 -9.23 -23.73
CA PRO A 172 17.88 -10.09 -24.65
C PRO A 172 18.90 -9.26 -25.45
N PRO A 173 20.12 -9.79 -25.68
CA PRO A 173 21.17 -9.05 -26.36
C PRO A 173 20.68 -8.55 -27.73
N PRO A 174 21.13 -7.36 -28.19
CA PRO A 174 20.80 -6.90 -29.53
C PRO A 174 21.23 -7.96 -30.55
N ALA A 175 20.29 -8.33 -31.43
CA ALA A 175 20.51 -9.33 -32.46
C ALA A 175 21.71 -8.96 -33.36
N PRO A 176 22.46 -9.96 -33.87
CA PRO A 176 23.64 -9.74 -34.71
C PRO A 176 23.32 -9.05 -36.03
#